data_AF-A0A4U6RUA8-F1
#
_entry.id   AF-A0A4U6RUA8-F1
#
_cell.length_a   1.000
_cell.length_b   1.000
_cell.length_c   1.000
_cell.angle_alpha   90.00
_cell.angle_beta   90.00
_cell.angle_gamma   90.00
#
_symmetry.space_group_name_H-M   'P 1'
#
loop_
_entity.id
_entity.type
_entity.pdbx_description
1 polymer ?
#
loop_
_entity_poly.entity_id
_entity_poly.type
_entity_poly.pdbx_seq_one_letter_code
_entity_poly.pdbx_strand_id
1 'polypeptide(L)'
;MTNTAVTEPTPDQAALIARVRRMMLIAGLTSALAVAVVLIAIGYRLYRSEGSPVSVSDVTAALPKGARIVATGVAGERLILTLDVGGATEIRTFDAKTLKPVGRLSFVNEP
;
A
#
# COMPACT_ATOMS: atom_id res chain seq x y z
N MET A 1 -6.94 -14.17 60.65
CA MET A 1 -5.81 -14.39 59.73
C MET A 1 -6.03 -15.74 59.05
N THR A 2 -6.57 -15.75 57.83
CA THR A 2 -6.75 -16.98 57.04
C THR A 2 -5.42 -17.35 56.41
N ASN A 3 -4.79 -18.43 56.90
CA ASN A 3 -3.61 -19.02 56.29
C ASN A 3 -4.00 -19.61 54.93
N THR A 4 -3.57 -18.97 53.84
CA THR A 4 -3.59 -19.58 52.51
C THR A 4 -2.48 -20.63 52.48
N ALA A 5 -2.81 -21.86 52.88
CA ALA A 5 -1.91 -22.99 52.71
C ALA A 5 -1.70 -23.21 51.20
N VAL A 6 -0.49 -22.94 50.71
CA VAL A 6 -0.07 -23.34 49.36
C VAL A 6 -0.09 -24.86 49.35
N THR A 7 -1.15 -25.43 48.80
CA THR A 7 -1.26 -26.88 48.60
C THR A 7 -0.28 -27.23 47.50
N GLU A 8 0.76 -28.01 47.82
CA GLU A 8 1.70 -28.50 46.81
C GLU A 8 0.90 -29.28 45.75
N PRO A 9 1.07 -28.95 44.46
CA PRO A 9 0.34 -29.63 43.41
C PRO A 9 0.74 -31.11 43.41
N THR A 10 -0.26 -31.99 43.42
CA THR A 10 -0.03 -33.43 43.25
C THR A 10 0.66 -33.66 41.88
N PRO A 11 1.47 -34.72 41.71
CA PRO A 11 2.23 -34.96 40.47
C PRO A 11 1.38 -34.89 39.19
N ASP A 12 0.14 -35.38 39.27
CA ASP A 12 -0.84 -35.33 38.18
C ASP A 12 -1.28 -33.89 37.84
N GLN A 13 -1.44 -33.02 38.84
CA GLN A 13 -1.77 -31.60 38.64
C GLN A 13 -0.59 -30.84 38.01
N ALA A 14 0.64 -31.15 38.40
CA ALA A 14 1.84 -30.52 37.83
C ALA A 14 2.00 -30.85 36.33
N ALA A 15 1.74 -32.09 35.93
CA ALA A 15 1.77 -32.50 34.52
C ALA A 15 0.71 -31.78 33.67
N LEU A 16 -0.49 -31.59 34.22
CA LEU A 16 -1.57 -30.86 33.55
C LEU A 16 -1.22 -29.37 33.37
N ILE A 17 -0.68 -28.73 34.40
CA ILE A 17 -0.24 -27.32 34.34
C ILE A 17 0.86 -27.14 33.28
N ALA A 18 1.84 -28.04 33.24
CA ALA A 18 2.91 -27.99 32.23
C ALA A 18 2.37 -28.10 30.81
N ARG A 19 1.39 -28.99 30.57
CA ARG A 19 0.73 -29.15 29.28
C ARG A 19 -0.06 -27.91 28.87
N VAL A 20 -0.87 -27.35 29.77
CA VAL A 20 -1.65 -26.13 29.52
C VAL A 20 -0.71 -24.97 29.22
N ARG A 21 0.37 -24.79 30.00
CA ARG A 21 1.37 -23.75 29.74
C ARG A 21 2.00 -23.89 28.36
N ARG A 22 2.31 -25.12 27.92
CA ARG A 22 2.85 -25.38 26.57
C ARG A 22 1.84 -25.03 25.47
N MET A 23 0.56 -25.37 25.65
CA MET A 23 -0.49 -25.02 24.70
C MET A 23 -0.72 -23.50 24.64
N MET A 24 -0.72 -22.81 25.79
CA MET A 24 -0.81 -21.35 25.84
C MET A 24 0.37 -20.67 25.15
N LEU A 25 1.58 -21.20 25.31
CA LEU A 25 2.77 -20.68 24.62
C LEU A 25 2.62 -20.76 23.10
N ILE A 26 2.15 -21.90 22.58
CA ILE A 26 1.93 -22.10 21.15
C ILE A 26 0.84 -21.14 20.63
N ALA A 27 -0.27 -21.00 21.36
CA ALA A 27 -1.36 -20.09 21.00
C ALA A 27 -0.89 -18.62 21.00
N GLY A 28 -0.10 -18.22 22.00
CA GLY A 28 0.49 -16.89 22.06
C GLY A 28 1.46 -16.62 20.90
N LEU A 29 2.33 -17.59 20.59
CA LEU A 29 3.34 -17.45 19.55
C LEU A 29 2.72 -17.38 18.14
N THR A 30 1.68 -18.17 17.88
CA THR A 30 0.92 -18.10 16.63
C THR A 30 0.15 -16.79 16.48
N SER A 31 -0.45 -16.29 17.57
CA SER A 31 -1.14 -14.99 17.56
C SER A 31 -0.17 -13.84 17.31
N ALA A 32 0.99 -13.85 17.96
CA ALA A 32 2.03 -12.85 17.75
C ALA A 32 2.55 -12.86 16.29
N LEU A 33 2.75 -14.06 15.72
CA LEU A 33 3.15 -14.21 14.32
C LEU A 33 2.11 -13.61 13.37
N ALA A 34 0.82 -13.86 13.60
CA ALA A 34 -0.25 -13.30 12.79
C ALA A 34 -0.25 -11.75 12.81
N VAL A 35 -0.10 -11.16 13.99
CA VAL A 35 0.00 -9.70 14.15
C VAL A 35 1.24 -9.15 13.42
N ALA A 36 2.39 -9.81 13.58
CA ALA A 36 3.63 -9.40 12.92
C ALA A 36 3.49 -9.37 11.38
N VAL A 37 2.86 -10.39 10.79
CA VAL A 37 2.60 -10.45 9.35
C VAL A 37 1.74 -9.27 8.89
N VAL A 38 0.67 -8.95 9.61
CA VAL A 38 -0.22 -7.82 9.28
C VAL A 38 0.54 -6.49 9.36
N LEU A 39 1.33 -6.28 10.40
CA LEU A 39 2.13 -5.06 10.56
C LEU A 39 3.16 -4.91 9.43
N ILE A 40 3.83 -5.99 9.04
CA ILE A 40 4.77 -5.98 7.91
C ILE A 40 4.04 -5.66 6.61
N ALA A 41 2.88 -6.27 6.35
CA ALA A 41 2.10 -6.01 5.13
C ALA A 41 1.63 -4.55 5.04
N ILE A 42 1.17 -3.98 6.16
CA ILE A 42 0.77 -2.57 6.24
C ILE A 42 1.99 -1.67 6.06
N GLY A 43 3.08 -1.92 6.78
CA GLY A 43 4.31 -1.13 6.68
C GLY A 43 4.88 -1.13 5.25
N TYR A 44 4.90 -2.30 4.61
CA TYR A 44 5.29 -2.43 3.21
C TYR A 44 4.35 -1.67 2.27
N ARG A 45 3.04 -1.80 2.48
CA ARG A 45 2.04 -1.09 1.69
C ARG A 45 2.20 0.42 1.84
N LEU A 46 2.38 0.95 3.05
CA LEU A 46 2.59 2.38 3.28
C LEU A 46 3.88 2.84 2.62
N TYR A 47 5.01 2.16 2.87
CA TYR A 47 6.29 2.51 2.26
C TYR A 47 6.25 2.53 0.73
N ARG A 48 5.50 1.60 0.11
CA ARG A 48 5.41 1.49 -1.35
C ARG A 48 4.28 2.32 -1.97
N SER A 49 3.25 2.67 -1.21
CA SER A 49 2.10 3.47 -1.69
C SER A 49 2.31 4.96 -1.45
N GLU A 50 3.08 5.34 -0.43
CA GLU A 50 3.43 6.71 -0.07
C GLU A 50 4.88 6.99 -0.49
N GLY A 51 5.11 7.17 -1.79
CA GLY A 51 6.36 7.77 -2.24
C GLY A 51 6.41 9.23 -1.82
N SER A 52 6.91 9.53 -0.60
CA SER A 52 7.03 10.86 0.02
C SER A 52 5.70 11.63 0.13
N PRO A 53 5.38 12.31 1.24
CA PRO A 53 4.33 13.32 1.23
C PRO A 53 4.77 14.42 0.26
N VAL A 54 4.30 14.35 -0.98
CA VAL A 54 4.53 15.38 -1.99
C VAL A 54 3.79 16.60 -1.47
N SER A 55 4.54 17.64 -1.12
CA SER A 55 3.99 18.96 -0.90
C SER A 55 3.09 19.29 -2.08
N VAL A 56 1.83 19.63 -1.81
CA VAL A 56 0.89 20.11 -2.82
C VAL A 56 1.52 21.34 -3.44
N SER A 57 2.17 21.13 -4.57
CA SER A 57 2.84 22.15 -5.37
C SER A 57 2.04 22.26 -6.63
N ASP A 58 1.67 23.49 -7.00
CA ASP A 58 1.00 23.74 -8.27
C ASP A 58 1.94 23.32 -9.40
N VAL A 59 1.64 22.20 -10.05
CA VAL A 59 2.43 21.68 -11.17
C VAL A 59 1.89 22.30 -12.46
N THR A 60 2.68 23.17 -13.07
CA THR A 60 2.39 23.70 -14.41
C THR A 60 3.15 22.88 -15.46
N ALA A 61 2.42 22.14 -16.30
CA ALA A 61 2.99 21.41 -17.42
C ALA A 61 2.77 22.18 -18.73
N ALA A 62 3.85 22.39 -19.50
CA ALA A 62 3.75 23.04 -20.80
C ALA A 62 3.08 22.12 -21.83
N LEU A 63 2.01 22.62 -22.42
CA LEU A 63 1.38 22.02 -23.59
C LEU A 63 2.11 22.48 -24.87
N PRO A 64 2.17 21.65 -25.93
CA PRO A 64 2.63 22.11 -27.23
C PRO A 64 1.83 23.34 -27.69
N LYS A 65 2.45 24.22 -28.49
CA LYS A 65 1.76 25.41 -29.00
C LYS A 65 0.52 25.00 -29.80
N GLY A 66 -0.61 25.64 -29.50
CA GLY A 66 -1.89 25.33 -30.14
C GLY A 66 -2.52 24.01 -29.73
N ALA A 67 -1.91 23.27 -28.80
CA ALA A 67 -2.50 22.04 -28.31
C ALA A 67 -3.67 22.31 -27.38
N ARG A 68 -4.70 21.47 -27.48
CA ARG A 68 -5.87 21.49 -26.60
C ARG A 68 -6.05 20.13 -25.95
N ILE A 69 -6.35 20.11 -24.65
CA ILE A 69 -6.79 18.89 -23.98
C ILE A 69 -8.23 18.61 -24.42
N VAL A 70 -8.45 17.47 -25.07
CA VAL A 70 -9.76 17.05 -25.59
C VAL A 70 -10.42 15.98 -24.73
N ALA A 71 -9.62 15.21 -23.97
CA ALA A 71 -10.15 14.27 -23.00
C ALA A 71 -9.18 14.08 -21.82
N THR A 72 -9.75 13.73 -20.67
CA THR A 72 -9.02 13.32 -19.48
C THR A 72 -9.58 11.99 -18.99
N GLY A 73 -8.69 11.12 -18.50
CA GLY A 73 -9.06 9.81 -17.97
C GLY A 73 -8.12 9.39 -16.86
N VAL A 74 -8.58 8.47 -16.01
CA VAL A 74 -7.77 7.87 -14.95
C VAL A 74 -7.82 6.36 -15.09
N ALA A 75 -6.66 5.71 -15.03
CA ALA A 75 -6.51 4.26 -15.08
C ALA A 75 -5.54 3.81 -13.97
N GLY A 76 -6.10 3.31 -12.86
CA GLY A 76 -5.30 2.98 -11.67
C GLY A 76 -4.59 4.21 -11.10
N GLU A 77 -3.27 4.15 -10.95
CA GLU A 77 -2.44 5.29 -10.48
C GLU A 77 -1.94 6.19 -11.62
N ARG A 78 -2.58 6.15 -12.80
CA ARG A 78 -2.20 6.94 -13.97
C ARG A 78 -3.30 7.94 -14.33
N LEU A 79 -2.89 9.20 -14.51
CA LEU A 79 -3.68 10.24 -15.15
C LEU A 79 -3.33 10.28 -16.64
N ILE A 80 -4.32 10.20 -17.52
CA ILE A 80 -4.15 10.17 -18.97
C ILE A 80 -4.81 11.43 -19.54
N LEU A 81 -4.04 12.20 -20.31
CA LEU A 81 -4.52 13.36 -21.06
C LEU A 81 -4.45 13.03 -22.54
N THR A 82 -5.57 13.22 -23.24
CA THR A 82 -5.63 13.18 -24.69
C THR A 82 -5.58 14.61 -25.21
N LEU A 83 -4.58 14.91 -26.03
CA LEU A 83 -4.33 16.19 -26.63
C LEU A 83 -4.65 16.11 -28.13
N ASP A 84 -5.29 17.16 -28.63
CA ASP A 84 -5.26 17.52 -30.04
C ASP A 84 -4.12 18.52 -30.23
N VAL A 85 -3.14 18.17 -31.06
CA VAL A 85 -1.98 18.98 -31.41
C VAL A 85 -2.02 19.27 -32.91
N GLY A 86 -2.76 20.32 -33.29
CA GLY A 86 -2.88 20.73 -34.69
C GLY A 86 -3.51 19.65 -35.59
N GLY A 87 -4.52 18.92 -35.08
CA GLY A 87 -5.20 17.83 -35.78
C GLY A 87 -4.61 16.45 -35.51
N ALA A 88 -3.41 16.37 -34.91
CA ALA A 88 -2.80 15.10 -34.51
C ALA A 88 -3.19 14.72 -33.08
N THR A 89 -3.53 13.45 -32.86
CA THR A 89 -3.81 12.93 -31.51
C THR A 89 -2.50 12.60 -30.79
N GLU A 90 -2.34 13.13 -29.58
CA GLU A 90 -1.25 12.78 -28.66
C GLU A 90 -1.83 12.39 -27.30
N ILE A 91 -1.35 11.28 -26.72
CA ILE A 91 -1.71 10.84 -25.38
C ILE A 91 -0.51 11.05 -24.46
N ARG A 92 -0.71 11.76 -23.36
CA ARG A 92 0.27 11.92 -22.28
C ARG A 92 -0.21 11.24 -21.02
N THR A 93 0.64 10.41 -20.46
CA THR A 93 0.38 9.72 -19.20
C THR A 93 1.21 10.34 -18.11
N PHE A 94 0.59 10.61 -16.97
CA PHE A 94 1.18 11.14 -15.76
C PHE A 94 0.92 10.19 -14.61
N ASP A 95 1.81 10.22 -13.62
CA ASP A 95 1.59 9.57 -12.35
C ASP A 95 0.56 10.39 -11.55
N ALA A 96 -0.52 9.75 -11.08
CA ALA A 96 -1.64 10.47 -10.47
C ALA A 96 -1.28 11.10 -9.11
N LYS A 97 -0.25 10.59 -8.42
CA LYS A 97 0.17 11.08 -7.10
C LYS A 97 1.21 12.20 -7.20
N THR A 98 2.16 12.04 -8.11
CA THR A 98 3.31 12.95 -8.24
C THR A 98 3.18 13.95 -9.39
N LEU A 99 2.19 13.76 -10.27
CA LEU A 99 2.00 14.51 -11.52
C LEU A 99 3.20 14.48 -12.46
N LYS A 100 4.16 13.58 -12.22
CA LYS A 100 5.33 13.42 -13.10
C LYS A 100 4.91 12.75 -14.40
N PRO A 101 5.43 13.19 -15.56
CA PRO A 101 5.17 12.53 -16.82
C PRO A 101 5.75 11.11 -16.80
N VAL A 102 4.95 10.15 -17.25
CA VAL A 102 5.25 8.71 -17.29
C VAL A 102 5.49 8.27 -18.72
N GLY A 103 4.75 8.81 -19.68
CA GLY A 103 4.86 8.41 -21.08
C GLY A 103 4.14 9.35 -22.03
N ARG A 104 4.49 9.22 -23.31
CA ARG A 104 3.89 9.92 -24.44
C ARG A 104 3.65 8.93 -25.56
N LEU A 105 2.47 8.98 -26.15
CA LEU A 105 2.11 8.24 -27.36
C LEU A 105 1.58 9.22 -28.40
N SER A 106 2.12 9.16 -29.61
CA SER A 106 1.69 9.97 -30.74
C SER A 106 1.30 9.07 -31.90
N PHE A 107 0.26 9.43 -32.63
CA PHE A 107 -0.22 8.68 -33.78
C PHE A 107 0.21 9.36 -35.08
N VAL A 108 0.50 8.55 -36.10
CA VAL A 108 0.71 8.99 -37.48
C VAL A 108 -0.33 8.31 -38.36
N ASN A 109 -0.80 9.01 -39.39
CA ASN A 109 -1.70 8.40 -40.37
C ASN A 109 -0.88 7.52 -41.33
N GLU A 110 -1.48 6.42 -41.77
CA GLU A 110 -0.94 5.59 -42.85
C GLU A 110 -0.92 6.42 -44.16
N PRO A 111 0.11 6.28 -45.01
CA PRO A 111 0.27 7.06 -46.24
C PRO A 111 -0.83 6.81 -47.29
#